data_AF-A0A1R0ZMM9-F1
#
_entry.id   AF-A0A1R0ZMM9-F1
#
_cell.length_a   1.000
_cell.length_b   1.000
_cell.length_c   1.000
_cell.angle_alpha   90.00
_cell.angle_beta   90.00
_cell.angle_gamma   90.00
#
_symmetry.space_group_name_H-M   'P 1'
#
loop_
_entity.id
_entity.type
_entity.pdbx_description
1 polymer ?
#
loop_
_entity_poly.entity_id
_entity_poly.type
_entity_poly.pdbx_seq_one_letter_code
_entity_poly.pdbx_strand_id
1 'polypeptide(L)'
;MNSEISMYQEIFLNERNIKLERRIDEGSGVSFQGYHENFKKKVFVKFIPNPWDEGQSIQSEVDALINLKDKRNIVSVYDAFFDAKTESQLVIVTEYLEGNTLDKVCGLNNISLRQTLDIAMEILIGLNEIHNLGLVHRDLKLENIIYDGIKPIIIDLGSVKATNSKVHHNDPIPHLYRSSEIYNKSIYSVKSDIYQVGVIMYQLINGAFPLEQDFYASMLKKSEVSSSKQQDAEKQIKKLVTSGKLLTIVPQEPIYCTKLKRVINNAIKLRYRTLDEFYKELTRLKGEIPDWTKDNTTGDYFCKEWKKNKYRVVQVDTEFKIYKHSVLRSRQVSNASSTVELNKYFQTI
;
A
#
# COMPACT_ATOMS: atom_id res chain seq x y z
N MET A 1 19.54 23.03 10.62
CA MET A 1 19.80 21.68 10.07
C MET A 1 20.97 21.00 10.78
N ASN A 2 22.16 21.62 10.82
CA ASN A 2 23.31 21.02 11.55
C ASN A 2 23.07 20.82 13.05
N SER A 3 22.37 21.74 13.75
CA SER A 3 22.12 21.63 15.19
C SER A 3 21.21 20.45 15.57
N GLU A 4 20.23 20.12 14.73
CA GLU A 4 19.30 19.02 14.99
C GLU A 4 19.94 17.65 14.71
N ILE A 5 20.70 17.53 13.61
CA ILE A 5 21.49 16.32 13.32
C ILE A 5 22.45 16.02 14.48
N SER A 6 23.17 17.03 14.98
CA SER A 6 24.09 16.87 16.11
C SER A 6 23.37 16.34 17.36
N MET A 7 22.17 16.85 17.66
CA MET A 7 21.39 16.38 18.81
C MET A 7 21.04 14.88 18.68
N TYR A 8 20.47 14.45 17.55
CA TYR A 8 20.12 13.03 17.35
C TYR A 8 21.37 12.14 17.30
N GLN A 9 22.45 12.62 16.69
CA GLN A 9 23.72 11.89 16.60
C GLN A 9 24.31 11.59 17.99
N GLU A 10 24.41 12.62 18.84
CA GLU A 10 25.03 12.51 20.17
C GLU A 10 24.21 11.68 21.15
N ILE A 11 22.89 11.74 21.05
CA ILE A 11 21.99 11.04 21.98
C ILE A 11 21.92 9.55 21.63
N PHE A 12 21.75 9.21 20.36
CA PHE A 12 21.32 7.85 19.99
C PHE A 12 22.39 7.00 19.30
N LEU A 13 23.40 7.60 18.66
CA LEU A 13 24.23 6.89 17.66
C LEU A 13 25.73 6.84 17.98
N ASN A 14 26.17 7.47 19.09
CA ASN A 14 27.58 7.57 19.47
C ASN A 14 28.31 6.22 19.54
N GLU A 15 27.62 5.14 19.92
CA GLU A 15 28.22 3.81 20.08
C GLU A 15 27.99 2.87 18.89
N ARG A 16 27.32 3.32 17.83
CA ARG A 16 26.87 2.46 16.72
C ARG A 16 27.63 2.67 15.42
N ASN A 17 28.65 3.54 15.38
CA ASN A 17 29.42 3.86 14.16
C ASN A 17 28.52 4.27 12.98
N ILE A 18 27.39 4.93 13.27
CA ILE A 18 26.47 5.46 12.27
C ILE A 18 26.57 6.98 12.32
N LYS A 19 26.87 7.58 11.19
CA LYS A 19 26.89 9.03 11.02
C LYS A 19 25.66 9.48 10.24
N LEU A 20 24.84 10.34 10.83
CA LEU A 20 23.71 10.96 10.15
C LEU A 20 24.20 12.01 9.13
N GLU A 21 23.62 12.01 7.94
CA GLU A 21 24.04 12.88 6.84
C GLU A 21 22.94 13.85 6.43
N ARG A 22 21.71 13.36 6.25
CA ARG A 22 20.60 14.14 5.68
C ARG A 22 19.28 13.74 6.32
N ARG A 23 18.50 14.72 6.76
CA ARG A 23 17.12 14.50 7.21
C ARG A 23 16.24 14.09 6.03
N ILE A 24 15.37 13.11 6.26
CA ILE A 24 14.35 12.66 5.33
C ILE A 24 12.99 12.99 5.96
N ASP A 25 12.21 13.82 5.27
CA ASP A 25 10.87 14.18 5.72
C ASP A 25 9.85 13.18 5.16
N GLU A 26 9.67 12.07 5.86
CA GLU A 26 8.73 11.00 5.51
C GLU A 26 7.92 10.53 6.73
N GLY A 27 6.59 10.53 6.59
CA GLY A 27 5.66 9.98 7.56
C GLY A 27 5.59 10.71 8.90
N SER A 28 5.19 9.98 9.94
CA SER A 28 5.22 10.46 11.33
C SER A 28 6.54 10.04 12.00
N GLY A 29 7.30 11.00 12.51
CA GLY A 29 8.57 10.77 13.21
C GLY A 29 9.71 11.59 12.62
N VAL A 30 10.91 11.41 13.18
CA VAL A 30 12.14 12.03 12.65
C VAL A 30 12.97 10.95 11.98
N SER A 31 13.37 11.17 10.74
CA SER A 31 14.10 10.17 9.94
C SER A 31 15.30 10.79 9.25
N PHE A 32 16.34 9.98 9.03
CA PHE A 32 17.58 10.41 8.40
C PHE A 32 18.16 9.34 7.48
N GLN A 33 18.78 9.78 6.39
CA GLN A 33 19.84 9.04 5.74
C GLN A 33 21.12 9.20 6.58
N GLY A 34 21.81 8.10 6.81
CA GLY A 34 23.14 8.08 7.39
C GLY A 34 24.08 7.13 6.66
N TYR A 35 25.28 6.99 7.22
CA TYR A 35 26.32 6.11 6.74
C TYR A 35 26.92 5.32 7.90
N HIS A 36 26.95 3.99 7.77
CA HIS A 36 27.59 3.13 8.74
C HIS A 36 29.09 3.03 8.42
N GLU A 37 29.95 3.53 9.30
CA GLU A 37 31.37 3.76 9.03
C GLU A 37 32.18 2.47 8.93
N ASN A 38 31.82 1.41 9.68
CA ASN A 38 32.50 0.11 9.59
C ASN A 38 32.06 -0.69 8.36
N PHE A 39 30.74 -0.81 8.12
CA PHE A 39 30.22 -1.58 6.98
C PHE A 39 30.30 -0.84 5.64
N LYS A 40 30.63 0.47 5.66
CA LYS A 40 30.72 1.33 4.48
C LYS A 40 29.43 1.34 3.65
N LYS A 41 28.28 1.36 4.32
CA LYS A 41 26.94 1.31 3.69
C LYS A 41 26.07 2.49 4.11
N LYS A 42 25.24 2.97 3.20
CA LYS A 42 24.14 3.89 3.52
C LYS A 42 23.10 3.18 4.38
N VAL A 43 22.54 3.90 5.35
CA VAL A 43 21.50 3.42 6.25
C VAL A 43 20.36 4.42 6.33
N PHE A 44 19.17 3.94 6.61
CA PHE A 44 18.03 4.75 6.99
C PHE A 44 17.82 4.60 8.50
N VAL A 45 17.68 5.71 9.21
CA VAL A 45 17.51 5.74 10.67
C VAL A 45 16.22 6.47 10.99
N LYS A 46 15.31 5.79 11.69
CA LYS A 46 14.02 6.34 12.11
C LYS A 46 13.92 6.38 13.61
N PHE A 47 13.50 7.54 14.13
CA PHE A 47 13.28 7.82 15.53
C PHE A 47 11.79 7.90 15.81
N ILE A 48 11.30 7.00 16.65
CA ILE A 48 9.88 6.83 16.94
C ILE A 48 9.68 7.08 18.43
N PRO A 49 8.87 8.07 18.84
CA PRO A 49 8.51 8.26 20.24
C PRO A 49 8.00 6.94 20.82
N ASN A 50 8.46 6.56 22.02
CA ASN A 50 8.19 5.28 22.64
C ASN A 50 6.73 4.88 22.38
N PRO A 51 6.49 3.94 21.44
CA PRO A 51 5.14 3.68 21.00
C PRO A 51 4.40 2.80 22.00
N TRP A 52 5.04 2.22 23.02
CA TRP A 52 4.46 1.22 23.91
C TRP A 52 3.90 1.80 25.21
N ASP A 53 2.88 1.11 25.74
CA ASP A 53 2.32 1.44 27.06
C ASP A 53 3.29 1.01 28.17
N GLU A 54 3.23 1.69 29.32
CA GLU A 54 4.00 1.33 30.52
C GLU A 54 3.77 -0.14 30.92
N GLY A 55 4.85 -0.88 31.15
CA GLY A 55 4.81 -2.26 31.66
C GLY A 55 4.74 -3.37 30.60
N GLN A 56 4.77 -3.06 29.30
CA GLN A 56 4.96 -4.08 28.25
C GLN A 56 6.41 -4.54 28.17
N SER A 57 6.64 -5.84 27.88
CA SER A 57 7.99 -6.34 27.60
C SER A 57 8.41 -5.89 26.21
N ILE A 58 9.15 -4.78 26.18
CA ILE A 58 9.60 -4.11 24.96
C ILE A 58 10.68 -4.93 24.23
N GLN A 59 11.53 -5.62 24.97
CA GLN A 59 12.71 -6.31 24.41
C GLN A 59 12.31 -7.37 23.37
N SER A 60 11.24 -8.15 23.62
CA SER A 60 10.81 -9.19 22.69
C SER A 60 10.34 -8.62 21.35
N GLU A 61 9.74 -7.42 21.33
CA GLU A 61 9.33 -6.78 20.07
C GLU A 61 10.52 -6.19 19.32
N VAL A 62 11.48 -5.60 20.04
CA VAL A 62 12.75 -5.13 19.46
C VAL A 62 13.52 -6.30 18.83
N ASP A 63 13.64 -7.42 19.55
CA ASP A 63 14.30 -8.63 19.04
C ASP A 63 13.56 -9.17 17.81
N ALA A 64 12.23 -9.13 17.81
CA ALA A 64 11.42 -9.52 16.66
C ALA A 64 11.66 -8.60 15.44
N LEU A 65 11.81 -7.28 15.63
CA LEU A 65 12.17 -6.35 14.56
C LEU A 65 13.55 -6.66 13.98
N ILE A 66 14.55 -6.94 14.83
CA ILE A 66 15.91 -7.30 14.38
C ILE A 66 15.88 -8.61 13.56
N ASN A 67 15.01 -9.56 13.92
CA ASN A 67 14.82 -10.81 13.18
C ASN A 67 14.17 -10.64 11.79
N LEU A 68 13.79 -9.42 11.40
CA LEU A 68 13.40 -9.06 10.02
C LEU A 68 14.59 -8.82 9.09
N LYS A 69 15.82 -8.92 9.58
CA LYS A 69 17.03 -8.86 8.77
C LYS A 69 17.01 -9.90 7.63
N ASP A 70 17.40 -9.45 6.44
CA ASP A 70 17.51 -10.28 5.22
C ASP A 70 16.22 -11.04 4.83
N LYS A 71 15.06 -10.60 5.33
CA LYS A 71 13.76 -11.19 4.98
C LYS A 71 13.28 -10.73 3.61
N ARG A 72 12.46 -11.58 2.98
CA ARG A 72 11.98 -11.31 1.62
C ARG A 72 10.95 -10.19 1.64
N ASN A 73 11.07 -9.26 0.68
CA ASN A 73 10.08 -8.20 0.41
C ASN A 73 9.87 -7.22 1.57
N ILE A 74 10.82 -7.17 2.50
CA ILE A 74 10.88 -6.18 3.58
C ILE A 74 12.28 -5.59 3.57
N VAL A 75 12.37 -4.31 3.91
CA VAL A 75 13.64 -3.63 4.16
C VAL A 75 14.43 -4.38 5.24
N SER A 76 15.69 -4.65 4.97
CA SER A 76 16.53 -5.33 5.95
C SER A 76 16.76 -4.44 7.17
N VAL A 77 16.38 -4.94 8.35
CA VAL A 77 16.67 -4.30 9.64
C VAL A 77 18.10 -4.65 10.05
N TYR A 78 18.91 -3.63 10.33
CA TYR A 78 20.27 -3.79 10.80
C TYR A 78 20.39 -3.71 12.31
N ASP A 79 19.61 -2.82 12.93
CA ASP A 79 19.57 -2.67 14.38
C ASP A 79 18.21 -2.06 14.79
N ALA A 80 17.79 -2.33 16.02
CA ALA A 80 16.67 -1.65 16.66
C ALA A 80 16.95 -1.57 18.16
N PHE A 81 16.79 -0.39 18.75
CA PHE A 81 17.13 -0.20 20.16
C PHE A 81 16.48 1.06 20.73
N PHE A 82 16.47 1.15 22.05
CA PHE A 82 16.15 2.38 22.76
C PHE A 82 17.42 3.11 23.17
N ASP A 83 17.32 4.43 23.26
CA ASP A 83 18.36 5.19 23.94
C ASP A 83 18.48 4.76 25.41
N ALA A 84 19.68 4.39 25.81
CA ALA A 84 19.98 3.91 27.16
C ALA A 84 19.81 5.00 28.24
N LYS A 85 19.72 6.28 27.87
CA LYS A 85 19.56 7.38 28.83
C LYS A 85 18.10 7.73 29.09
N THR A 86 17.29 7.79 28.05
CA THR A 86 15.93 8.33 28.11
C THR A 86 14.86 7.26 27.95
N GLU A 87 15.17 6.14 27.29
CA GLU A 87 14.20 5.10 26.87
C GLU A 87 12.93 5.67 26.20
N SER A 88 13.05 6.90 25.68
CA SER A 88 11.92 7.72 25.26
C SER A 88 11.59 7.54 23.78
N GLN A 89 12.52 6.96 23.03
CA GLN A 89 12.39 6.72 21.60
C GLN A 89 12.96 5.36 21.22
N LEU A 90 12.25 4.68 20.33
CA LEU A 90 12.76 3.57 19.55
C LEU A 90 13.53 4.11 18.35
N VAL A 91 14.73 3.60 18.16
CA VAL A 91 15.55 3.81 16.98
C VAL A 91 15.50 2.55 16.15
N ILE A 92 15.10 2.66 14.89
CA ILE A 92 15.19 1.56 13.91
C ILE A 92 16.21 1.97 12.85
N VAL A 93 17.21 1.10 12.64
CA VAL A 93 18.23 1.25 11.60
C VAL A 93 17.99 0.19 10.53
N THR A 94 17.79 0.61 9.30
CA THR A 94 17.56 -0.29 8.16
C THR A 94 18.54 0.00 7.03
N GLU A 95 18.56 -0.89 6.04
CA GLU A 95 19.15 -0.54 4.75
C GLU A 95 18.50 0.73 4.17
N TYR A 96 19.32 1.56 3.53
CA TYR A 96 18.82 2.67 2.73
C TYR A 96 18.57 2.18 1.30
N LEU A 97 17.30 2.13 0.91
CA LEU A 97 16.89 1.72 -0.43
C LEU A 97 16.74 2.94 -1.33
N GLU A 98 17.35 2.87 -2.51
CA GLU A 98 17.14 3.84 -3.58
C GLU A 98 15.96 3.38 -4.44
N GLY A 99 15.09 4.31 -4.86
CA GLY A 99 13.93 4.00 -5.68
C GLY A 99 12.75 4.93 -5.46
N ASN A 100 11.66 4.66 -6.17
CA ASN A 100 10.40 5.36 -5.99
C ASN A 100 9.44 4.50 -5.16
N THR A 101 8.70 5.17 -4.29
CA THR A 101 7.56 4.61 -3.59
C THR A 101 6.42 4.34 -4.56
N LEU A 102 5.56 3.39 -4.22
CA LEU A 102 4.54 2.87 -5.12
C LEU A 102 3.47 3.92 -5.47
N ASP A 103 3.26 4.93 -4.62
CA ASP A 103 2.38 6.09 -4.90
C ASP A 103 2.92 6.91 -6.07
N LYS A 104 4.24 7.17 -6.09
CA LYS A 104 4.93 7.86 -7.18
C LYS A 104 4.93 7.01 -8.45
N VAL A 105 5.19 5.71 -8.33
CA VAL A 105 5.15 4.80 -9.48
C VAL A 105 3.74 4.76 -10.08
N CYS A 106 2.70 4.59 -9.26
CA CYS A 106 1.31 4.52 -9.72
C CYS A 106 0.84 5.84 -10.37
N GLY A 107 1.33 6.99 -9.88
CA GLY A 107 1.03 8.29 -10.48
C GLY A 107 1.75 8.56 -11.81
N LEU A 108 2.91 7.92 -12.04
CA LEU A 108 3.78 8.20 -13.19
C LEU A 108 3.76 7.10 -14.27
N ASN A 109 3.44 5.85 -13.90
CA ASN A 109 3.59 4.70 -14.78
C ASN A 109 2.26 3.96 -14.97
N ASN A 110 2.16 3.32 -16.15
CA ASN A 110 1.05 2.46 -16.51
C ASN A 110 1.24 1.06 -15.87
N ILE A 111 0.78 0.88 -14.64
CA ILE A 111 0.79 -0.43 -13.94
C ILE A 111 -0.32 -1.31 -14.51
N SER A 112 0.07 -2.49 -14.99
CA SER A 112 -0.87 -3.48 -15.53
C SER A 112 -1.62 -4.25 -14.44
N LEU A 113 -2.72 -4.92 -14.81
CA LEU A 113 -3.43 -5.82 -13.92
C LEU A 113 -2.52 -6.94 -13.42
N ARG A 114 -1.68 -7.51 -14.29
CA ARG A 114 -0.76 -8.57 -13.88
C ARG A 114 0.30 -8.07 -12.92
N GLN A 115 0.89 -6.90 -13.20
CA GLN A 115 1.83 -6.27 -12.27
C GLN A 115 1.15 -5.97 -10.93
N THR A 116 -0.09 -5.50 -10.91
CA THR A 116 -0.84 -5.29 -9.67
C THR A 116 -0.96 -6.57 -8.85
N LEU A 117 -1.33 -7.68 -9.50
CA LEU A 117 -1.44 -8.98 -8.83
C LEU A 117 -0.08 -9.46 -8.31
N ASP A 118 0.97 -9.30 -9.11
CA ASP A 118 2.33 -9.70 -8.74
C ASP A 118 2.87 -8.88 -7.57
N ILE A 119 2.66 -7.56 -7.60
CA ILE A 119 2.99 -6.67 -6.48
C ILE A 119 2.25 -7.10 -5.22
N ALA A 120 0.94 -7.35 -5.30
CA ALA A 120 0.15 -7.78 -4.15
C ALA A 120 0.63 -9.13 -3.59
N MET A 121 0.93 -10.10 -4.45
CA MET A 121 1.46 -11.41 -4.04
C MET A 121 2.82 -11.29 -3.33
N GLU A 122 3.71 -10.45 -3.83
CA GLU A 122 5.02 -10.18 -3.23
C GLU A 122 4.90 -9.41 -1.89
N ILE A 123 3.95 -8.48 -1.78
CA ILE A 123 3.62 -7.83 -0.50
C ILE A 123 3.13 -8.85 0.53
N LEU A 124 2.29 -9.82 0.13
CA LEU A 124 1.83 -10.88 1.03
C LEU A 124 2.99 -11.76 1.53
N ILE A 125 4.03 -11.97 0.72
CA ILE A 125 5.25 -12.67 1.15
C ILE A 125 5.95 -11.88 2.26
N GLY A 126 6.12 -10.57 2.09
CA GLY A 126 6.69 -9.71 3.12
C GLY A 126 5.85 -9.71 4.41
N LEU A 127 4.53 -9.51 4.30
CA LEU A 127 3.65 -9.58 5.47
C LEU A 127 3.73 -10.92 6.20
N ASN A 128 3.93 -12.02 5.49
CA ASN A 128 4.09 -13.34 6.11
C ASN A 128 5.36 -13.43 6.98
N GLU A 129 6.47 -12.82 6.56
CA GLU A 129 7.69 -12.75 7.39
C GLU A 129 7.45 -11.94 8.68
N ILE A 130 6.69 -10.84 8.61
CA ILE A 130 6.29 -10.04 9.79
C ILE A 130 5.37 -10.87 10.71
N HIS A 131 4.34 -11.51 10.14
CA HIS A 131 3.33 -12.23 10.91
C HIS A 131 3.89 -13.49 11.58
N ASN A 132 4.88 -14.15 10.98
CA ASN A 132 5.56 -15.30 11.57
C ASN A 132 6.35 -14.96 12.84
N LEU A 133 6.72 -13.69 13.02
CA LEU A 133 7.34 -13.18 14.24
C LEU A 133 6.31 -12.69 15.27
N GLY A 134 5.01 -12.94 15.04
CA GLY A 134 3.93 -12.50 15.92
C GLY A 134 3.60 -11.01 15.80
N LEU A 135 4.13 -10.33 14.78
CA LEU A 135 3.96 -8.90 14.56
C LEU A 135 2.88 -8.60 13.49
N VAL A 136 2.44 -7.35 13.41
CA VAL A 136 1.58 -6.78 12.35
C VAL A 136 2.12 -5.44 11.90
N HIS A 137 1.96 -5.11 10.61
CA HIS A 137 2.53 -3.90 10.03
C HIS A 137 1.79 -2.62 10.42
N ARG A 138 0.45 -2.66 10.44
CA ARG A 138 -0.47 -1.58 10.90
C ARG A 138 -0.57 -0.34 10.01
N ASP A 139 0.48 0.06 9.29
CA ASP A 139 0.46 1.23 8.38
C ASP A 139 0.89 0.87 6.95
N LEU A 140 0.34 -0.21 6.38
CA LEU A 140 0.68 -0.57 5.00
C LEU A 140 -0.09 0.31 4.02
N LYS A 141 0.65 1.03 3.18
CA LYS A 141 0.15 1.96 2.16
C LYS A 141 1.16 2.10 1.02
N LEU A 142 0.76 2.74 -0.08
CA LEU A 142 1.60 2.89 -1.28
C LEU A 142 2.94 3.58 -0.99
N GLU A 143 2.92 4.58 -0.11
CA GLU A 143 4.08 5.37 0.32
C GLU A 143 5.11 4.54 1.10
N ASN A 144 4.67 3.43 1.70
CA ASN A 144 5.51 2.56 2.54
C ASN A 144 6.02 1.33 1.77
N ILE A 145 5.94 1.36 0.43
CA ILE A 145 6.42 0.30 -0.45
C ILE A 145 7.29 0.92 -1.54
N ILE A 146 8.57 0.55 -1.61
CA ILE A 146 9.43 0.88 -2.76
C ILE A 146 9.22 -0.15 -3.86
N TYR A 147 9.18 0.31 -5.11
CA TYR A 147 9.06 -0.56 -6.27
C TYR A 147 9.90 -0.04 -7.44
N ASP A 148 10.80 -0.90 -7.92
CA ASP A 148 11.74 -0.63 -9.01
C ASP A 148 11.26 -1.14 -10.38
N GLY A 149 10.03 -1.68 -10.46
CA GLY A 149 9.50 -2.34 -11.65
C GLY A 149 9.62 -3.87 -11.62
N ILE A 150 10.36 -4.43 -10.66
CA ILE A 150 10.58 -5.86 -10.51
C ILE A 150 10.01 -6.37 -9.19
N LYS A 151 10.39 -5.75 -8.07
CA LYS A 151 10.07 -6.30 -6.74
C LYS A 151 9.61 -5.22 -5.76
N PRO A 152 8.44 -5.37 -5.11
CA PRO A 152 8.05 -4.47 -4.04
C PRO A 152 8.78 -4.81 -2.74
N ILE A 153 9.22 -3.77 -2.02
CA ILE A 153 9.86 -3.88 -0.72
C ILE A 153 9.12 -2.99 0.28
N ILE A 154 8.66 -3.58 1.38
CA ILE A 154 8.00 -2.87 2.49
C ILE A 154 9.07 -2.15 3.33
N ILE A 155 8.93 -0.84 3.55
CA ILE A 155 10.00 -0.02 4.15
C ILE A 155 9.71 0.62 5.52
N ASP A 156 8.44 0.86 5.89
CA ASP A 156 8.14 1.58 7.14
C ASP A 156 7.73 0.64 8.28
N LEU A 157 8.72 0.23 9.06
CA LEU A 157 8.51 -0.65 10.20
C LEU A 157 8.18 0.10 11.50
N GLY A 158 8.01 1.43 11.46
CA GLY A 158 7.84 2.23 12.67
C GLY A 158 6.48 2.08 13.36
N SER A 159 5.50 1.52 12.66
CA SER A 159 4.19 1.18 13.23
C SER A 159 4.06 -0.30 13.60
N VAL A 160 5.07 -1.12 13.33
CA VAL A 160 5.03 -2.56 13.57
C VAL A 160 4.97 -2.85 15.06
N LYS A 161 4.07 -3.75 15.46
CA LYS A 161 3.88 -4.18 16.86
C LYS A 161 3.40 -5.61 16.95
N ALA A 162 3.40 -6.19 18.14
CA ALA A 162 2.77 -7.47 18.41
C ALA A 162 1.30 -7.50 17.96
N THR A 163 0.87 -8.64 17.44
CA THR A 163 -0.53 -8.94 17.16
C THR A 163 -1.41 -8.71 18.39
N ASN A 164 -2.64 -8.26 18.16
CA ASN A 164 -3.60 -7.92 19.22
C ASN A 164 -3.24 -6.71 20.09
N SER A 165 -2.20 -5.95 19.75
CA SER A 165 -1.91 -4.65 20.37
C SER A 165 -3.10 -3.71 20.29
N LYS A 166 -3.36 -2.99 21.38
CA LYS A 166 -4.43 -1.97 21.45
C LYS A 166 -4.13 -0.82 20.50
N VAL A 167 -5.17 -0.28 19.90
CA VAL A 167 -5.13 0.94 19.08
C VAL A 167 -5.14 2.13 20.02
N HIS A 168 -4.19 3.05 19.88
CA HIS A 168 -4.22 4.30 20.62
C HIS A 168 -5.16 5.29 19.94
N HIS A 169 -5.85 6.12 20.73
CA HIS A 169 -6.82 7.11 20.21
C HIS A 169 -6.22 8.09 19.19
N ASN A 170 -4.89 8.28 19.20
CA ASN A 170 -4.15 9.19 18.34
C ASN A 170 -3.30 8.50 17.27
N ASP A 171 -3.59 7.24 16.89
CA ASP A 171 -2.85 6.60 15.80
C ASP A 171 -3.00 7.44 14.50
N PRO A 172 -1.90 7.90 13.88
CA PRO A 172 -1.94 8.83 12.75
C PRO A 172 -2.35 8.17 11.41
N ILE A 173 -2.83 6.92 11.45
CA ILE A 173 -3.19 6.14 10.26
C ILE A 173 -4.45 6.72 9.61
N PRO A 174 -4.42 7.11 8.33
CA PRO A 174 -5.57 7.66 7.63
C PRO A 174 -6.77 6.70 7.67
N HIS A 175 -7.98 7.26 7.75
CA HIS A 175 -9.23 6.50 7.80
C HIS A 175 -9.40 5.51 6.64
N LEU A 176 -8.79 5.79 5.48
CA LEU A 176 -8.81 4.93 4.30
C LEU A 176 -8.07 3.59 4.52
N TYR A 177 -6.98 3.59 5.27
CA TYR A 177 -6.17 2.39 5.53
C TYR A 177 -6.51 1.73 6.87
N ARG A 178 -7.47 2.28 7.61
CA ARG A 178 -7.93 1.76 8.89
C ARG A 178 -9.15 0.85 8.70
N SER A 179 -8.97 -0.45 8.91
CA SER A 179 -10.00 -1.45 8.73
C SER A 179 -11.18 -1.28 9.72
N SER A 180 -12.36 -1.81 9.36
CA SER A 180 -13.58 -1.69 10.17
C SER A 180 -13.43 -2.24 11.59
N GLU A 181 -12.68 -3.32 11.76
CA GLU A 181 -12.43 -3.99 13.03
C GLU A 181 -11.58 -3.15 13.97
N ILE A 182 -10.70 -2.29 13.45
CA ILE A 182 -9.94 -1.33 14.27
C ILE A 182 -10.90 -0.36 14.96
N TYR A 183 -11.95 0.12 14.29
CA TYR A 183 -12.95 0.99 14.92
C TYR A 183 -13.84 0.28 15.93
N ASN A 184 -14.13 -1.00 15.70
CA ASN A 184 -15.08 -1.75 16.52
C ASN A 184 -14.44 -2.39 17.74
N LYS A 185 -13.19 -2.84 17.61
CA LYS A 185 -12.48 -3.64 18.63
C LYS A 185 -11.23 -2.95 19.17
N SER A 186 -10.80 -1.84 18.56
CA SER A 186 -9.58 -1.11 18.95
C SER A 186 -8.33 -2.01 18.99
N ILE A 187 -8.23 -2.95 18.04
CA ILE A 187 -7.13 -3.91 17.97
C ILE A 187 -6.63 -4.07 16.51
N TYR A 188 -5.31 -4.12 16.33
CA TYR A 188 -4.67 -4.53 15.07
C TYR A 188 -4.49 -6.04 14.97
N SER A 189 -4.64 -6.59 13.75
CA SER A 189 -4.49 -8.02 13.52
C SER A 189 -3.99 -8.31 12.10
N VAL A 190 -3.65 -9.56 11.80
CA VAL A 190 -3.36 -10.02 10.43
C VAL A 190 -4.42 -9.57 9.42
N LYS A 191 -5.69 -9.45 9.86
CA LYS A 191 -6.80 -8.99 9.01
C LYS A 191 -6.70 -7.53 8.61
N SER A 192 -6.17 -6.66 9.47
CA SER A 192 -6.01 -5.25 9.12
C SER A 192 -4.96 -5.08 8.02
N ASP A 193 -3.89 -5.87 8.02
CA ASP A 193 -2.90 -5.83 6.94
C ASP A 193 -3.50 -6.37 5.63
N ILE A 194 -4.32 -7.44 5.67
CA ILE A 194 -5.06 -7.94 4.49
C ILE A 194 -5.98 -6.87 3.89
N TYR A 195 -6.66 -6.09 4.75
CA TYR A 195 -7.48 -4.97 4.31
C TYR A 195 -6.64 -3.95 3.54
N GLN A 196 -5.48 -3.57 4.09
CA GLN A 196 -4.58 -2.60 3.50
C GLN A 196 -4.04 -3.06 2.13
N VAL A 197 -3.70 -4.34 1.98
CA VAL A 197 -3.33 -4.92 0.67
C VAL A 197 -4.50 -4.77 -0.33
N GLY A 198 -5.73 -5.01 0.10
CA GLY A 198 -6.91 -4.80 -0.75
C GLY A 198 -7.07 -3.35 -1.21
N VAL A 199 -6.86 -2.39 -0.31
CA VAL A 199 -6.89 -0.94 -0.62
C VAL A 199 -5.80 -0.57 -1.62
N ILE A 200 -4.56 -1.04 -1.40
CA ILE A 200 -3.43 -0.86 -2.33
C ILE A 200 -3.77 -1.41 -3.71
N MET A 201 -4.27 -2.65 -3.79
CA MET A 201 -4.67 -3.24 -5.07
C MET A 201 -5.70 -2.39 -5.79
N TYR A 202 -6.70 -1.88 -5.07
CA TYR A 202 -7.70 -0.99 -5.66
C TYR A 202 -7.04 0.27 -6.25
N GLN A 203 -6.12 0.90 -5.51
CA GLN A 203 -5.46 2.12 -5.95
C GLN A 203 -4.55 1.90 -7.16
N LEU A 204 -3.84 0.77 -7.21
CA LEU A 204 -3.00 0.42 -8.36
C LEU A 204 -3.78 0.29 -9.67
N ILE A 205 -5.07 -0.04 -9.59
CA ILE A 205 -5.91 -0.27 -10.77
C ILE A 205 -6.74 0.96 -11.13
N ASN A 206 -7.25 1.67 -10.13
CA ASN A 206 -8.22 2.75 -10.31
C ASN A 206 -7.66 4.14 -10.00
N GLY A 207 -6.39 4.23 -9.58
CA GLY A 207 -5.78 5.46 -9.09
C GLY A 207 -6.14 5.77 -7.63
N ALA A 208 -5.78 6.97 -7.18
CA ALA A 208 -6.04 7.41 -5.81
C ALA A 208 -7.54 7.43 -5.51
N PHE A 209 -7.90 7.11 -4.26
CA PHE A 209 -9.25 7.38 -3.78
C PHE A 209 -9.52 8.89 -3.88
N PRO A 210 -10.67 9.32 -4.41
CA PRO A 210 -11.01 10.74 -4.39
C PRO A 210 -11.05 11.22 -2.94
N LEU A 211 -10.21 12.19 -2.58
CA LEU A 211 -10.17 12.74 -1.22
C LEU A 211 -11.03 14.01 -1.09
N GLU A 212 -11.62 14.46 -2.19
CA GLU A 212 -12.47 15.65 -2.25
C GLU A 212 -13.84 15.35 -1.64
N GLN A 213 -14.27 16.20 -0.71
CA GLN A 213 -15.57 16.05 -0.03
C GLN A 213 -16.74 16.07 -1.01
N ASP A 214 -16.69 16.97 -2.00
CA ASP A 214 -17.73 17.15 -3.02
C ASP A 214 -17.94 15.86 -3.85
N PHE A 215 -16.89 15.05 -3.99
CA PHE A 215 -16.97 13.75 -4.63
C PHE A 215 -17.93 12.80 -3.90
N TYR A 216 -17.75 12.64 -2.59
CA TYR A 216 -18.59 11.73 -1.81
C TYR A 216 -19.98 12.30 -1.52
N ALA A 217 -20.10 13.61 -1.35
CA ALA A 217 -21.39 14.27 -1.11
C ALA A 217 -22.32 14.17 -2.33
N SER A 218 -21.79 14.44 -3.54
CA SER A 218 -22.53 14.33 -4.80
C SER A 218 -22.99 12.90 -5.07
N MET A 219 -22.13 11.91 -4.86
CA MET A 219 -22.47 10.48 -5.01
C MET A 219 -23.56 10.00 -4.04
N LEU A 220 -23.64 10.60 -2.84
CA LEU A 220 -24.62 10.23 -1.81
C LEU A 220 -25.94 11.01 -1.93
N LYS A 221 -26.09 11.87 -2.95
CA LYS A 221 -27.28 12.72 -3.19
C LYS A 221 -27.70 13.53 -1.96
N LYS A 222 -26.73 14.02 -1.17
CA LYS A 222 -27.00 14.92 -0.05
C LYS A 222 -26.77 16.36 -0.49
N SER A 223 -27.85 17.10 -0.68
CA SER A 223 -27.83 18.56 -0.79
C SER A 223 -27.40 19.15 0.55
N GLU A 224 -26.46 20.07 0.50
CA GLU A 224 -25.84 20.84 1.59
C GLU A 224 -24.61 20.21 2.25
N VAL A 225 -23.48 20.90 2.07
CA VAL A 225 -22.28 20.72 2.87
C VAL A 225 -21.77 22.10 3.28
N SER A 226 -21.76 22.31 4.60
CA SER A 226 -21.21 23.47 5.31
C SER A 226 -19.69 23.40 5.39
N SER A 227 -19.07 24.56 5.53
CA SER A 227 -17.63 24.83 5.51
C SER A 227 -16.86 24.21 6.69
N SER A 228 -16.38 22.97 6.54
CA SER A 228 -15.16 22.46 7.23
C SER A 228 -14.45 21.39 6.36
N LYS A 229 -13.42 21.82 5.62
CA LYS A 229 -13.05 21.18 4.33
C LYS A 229 -12.31 19.83 4.40
N GLN A 230 -11.71 19.43 5.52
CA GLN A 230 -10.90 18.19 5.61
C GLN A 230 -11.42 17.19 6.66
N GLN A 231 -11.83 17.69 7.83
CA GLN A 231 -12.40 16.84 8.89
C GLN A 231 -13.69 16.14 8.45
N ASP A 232 -14.42 16.67 7.48
CA ASP A 232 -15.68 16.08 7.03
C ASP A 232 -15.51 15.00 5.95
N ALA A 233 -14.45 15.07 5.12
CA ALA A 233 -14.11 14.02 4.16
C ALA A 233 -13.63 12.74 4.88
N GLU A 234 -12.77 12.88 5.88
CA GLU A 234 -12.30 11.75 6.69
C GLU A 234 -13.41 11.06 7.48
N LYS A 235 -14.35 11.84 8.05
CA LYS A 235 -15.58 11.28 8.68
C LYS A 235 -16.40 10.48 7.68
N GLN A 236 -16.48 10.94 6.43
CA GLN A 236 -17.23 10.25 5.39
C GLN A 236 -16.53 8.95 4.97
N ILE A 237 -15.21 8.97 4.77
CA ILE A 237 -14.41 7.75 4.52
C ILE A 237 -14.60 6.75 5.66
N LYS A 238 -14.47 7.19 6.92
CA LYS A 238 -14.72 6.36 8.11
C LYS A 238 -16.07 5.66 8.03
N LYS A 239 -17.14 6.41 7.70
CA LYS A 239 -18.50 5.86 7.58
C LYS A 239 -18.62 4.83 6.45
N LEU A 240 -17.94 5.05 5.32
CA LEU A 240 -17.95 4.11 4.21
C LEU A 240 -17.18 2.83 4.51
N VAL A 241 -16.07 2.94 5.23
CA VAL A 241 -15.30 1.79 5.69
C VAL A 241 -16.11 0.97 6.69
N THR A 242 -16.67 1.60 7.73
CA THR A 242 -17.44 0.88 8.76
C THR A 242 -18.73 0.26 8.24
N SER A 243 -19.37 0.88 7.23
CA SER A 243 -20.54 0.31 6.56
C SER A 243 -20.23 -0.69 5.43
N GLY A 244 -18.95 -0.88 5.09
CA GLY A 244 -18.52 -1.75 3.99
C GLY A 244 -19.02 -1.29 2.60
N LYS A 245 -19.20 0.03 2.44
CA LYS A 245 -19.69 0.67 1.19
C LYS A 245 -18.60 1.42 0.43
N LEU A 246 -17.35 1.39 0.91
CA LEU A 246 -16.22 2.09 0.29
C LEU A 246 -16.14 1.83 -1.23
N LEU A 247 -16.04 0.58 -1.66
CA LEU A 247 -15.93 0.22 -3.08
C LEU A 247 -17.24 0.28 -3.87
N THR A 248 -18.37 0.56 -3.21
CA THR A 248 -19.68 0.70 -3.88
C THR A 248 -19.81 2.07 -4.53
N ILE A 249 -19.16 3.08 -3.95
CA ILE A 249 -19.34 4.47 -4.32
C ILE A 249 -18.22 4.97 -5.22
N VAL A 250 -17.02 4.43 -5.07
CA VAL A 250 -15.87 4.90 -5.85
C VAL A 250 -15.92 4.29 -7.26
N PRO A 251 -15.82 5.13 -8.32
CA PRO A 251 -15.78 4.70 -9.71
C PRO A 251 -14.72 3.65 -9.92
N GLN A 252 -14.99 2.75 -10.86
CA GLN A 252 -14.11 1.66 -11.20
C GLN A 252 -13.78 1.76 -12.67
N GLU A 253 -12.50 1.63 -12.98
CA GLU A 253 -12.05 1.53 -14.37
C GLU A 253 -12.69 0.29 -15.01
N PRO A 254 -13.00 0.30 -16.31
CA PRO A 254 -13.64 -0.85 -16.96
C PRO A 254 -12.82 -2.14 -16.82
N ILE A 255 -11.48 -2.05 -16.74
CA ILE A 255 -10.55 -3.17 -16.49
C ILE A 255 -10.75 -3.83 -15.11
N TYR A 256 -11.45 -3.17 -14.19
CA TYR A 256 -11.85 -3.69 -12.88
C TYR A 256 -13.02 -4.69 -13.02
N CYS A 257 -12.71 -5.87 -13.55
CA CYS A 257 -13.71 -6.89 -13.88
C CYS A 257 -14.39 -7.53 -12.66
N THR A 258 -15.49 -8.27 -12.87
CA THR A 258 -16.26 -8.90 -11.78
C THR A 258 -15.42 -9.85 -10.93
N LYS A 259 -14.50 -10.62 -11.53
CA LYS A 259 -13.62 -11.54 -10.79
C LYS A 259 -12.65 -10.78 -9.88
N LEU A 260 -12.00 -9.75 -10.40
CA LEU A 260 -11.07 -8.90 -9.67
C LEU A 260 -11.78 -8.12 -8.55
N LYS A 261 -12.95 -7.55 -8.87
CA LYS A 261 -13.83 -6.90 -7.89
C LYS A 261 -14.19 -7.82 -6.74
N ARG A 262 -14.50 -9.09 -7.01
CA ARG A 262 -14.81 -10.09 -5.98
C ARG A 262 -13.62 -10.31 -5.03
N VAL A 263 -12.42 -10.49 -5.58
CA VAL A 263 -11.20 -10.73 -4.79
C VAL A 263 -10.85 -9.54 -3.90
N ILE A 264 -10.86 -8.33 -4.46
CA ILE A 264 -10.57 -7.11 -3.69
C ILE A 264 -11.68 -6.83 -2.67
N ASN A 265 -12.97 -7.03 -3.02
CA ASN A 265 -14.06 -6.93 -2.05
C ASN A 265 -13.91 -7.95 -0.92
N ASN A 266 -13.45 -9.16 -1.20
CA ASN A 266 -13.20 -10.15 -0.15
C ASN A 266 -12.08 -9.66 0.78
N ALA A 267 -10.99 -9.09 0.27
CA ALA A 267 -9.95 -8.49 1.12
C ALA A 267 -10.49 -7.31 1.96
N ILE A 268 -11.20 -6.36 1.34
CA ILE A 268 -11.64 -5.09 1.96
C ILE A 268 -12.90 -5.20 2.81
N LYS A 269 -13.79 -6.18 2.58
CA LYS A 269 -15.05 -6.31 3.32
C LYS A 269 -15.14 -7.58 4.17
N LEU A 270 -14.78 -8.73 3.63
CA LEU A 270 -14.98 -10.02 4.29
C LEU A 270 -13.74 -10.51 5.07
N ARG A 271 -12.56 -10.10 4.62
CA ARG A 271 -11.22 -10.57 4.99
C ARG A 271 -10.98 -12.05 4.63
N TYR A 272 -9.87 -12.33 3.96
CA TYR A 272 -9.37 -13.70 3.83
C TYR A 272 -8.97 -14.27 5.20
N ARG A 273 -9.08 -15.60 5.39
CA ARG A 273 -8.74 -16.25 6.66
C ARG A 273 -7.25 -16.13 6.97
N THR A 274 -6.41 -16.32 5.96
CA THR A 274 -4.95 -16.30 6.06
C THR A 274 -4.34 -15.57 4.86
N LEU A 275 -3.07 -15.18 4.95
CA LEU A 275 -2.33 -14.65 3.81
C LEU A 275 -2.21 -15.68 2.68
N ASP A 276 -2.02 -16.96 3.02
CA ASP A 276 -1.95 -18.08 2.05
C ASP A 276 -3.25 -18.24 1.25
N GLU A 277 -4.42 -18.14 1.89
CA GLU A 277 -5.70 -18.18 1.18
C GLU A 277 -5.81 -17.03 0.17
N PHE A 278 -5.41 -15.83 0.57
CA PHE A 278 -5.42 -14.67 -0.30
C PHE A 278 -4.44 -14.85 -1.48
N TYR A 279 -3.21 -15.30 -1.19
CA TYR A 279 -2.18 -15.55 -2.20
C TYR A 279 -2.63 -16.58 -3.25
N LYS A 280 -3.27 -17.67 -2.82
CA LYS A 280 -3.82 -18.70 -3.71
C LYS A 280 -4.92 -18.14 -4.61
N GLU A 281 -5.81 -17.31 -4.07
CA GLU A 281 -6.87 -16.69 -4.86
C GLU A 281 -6.31 -15.68 -5.87
N LEU A 282 -5.26 -14.91 -5.53
CA LEU A 282 -4.55 -14.04 -6.47
C LEU A 282 -3.87 -14.84 -7.59
N THR A 283 -3.21 -15.95 -7.24
CA THR A 283 -2.57 -16.85 -8.21
C THR A 283 -3.58 -17.41 -9.21
N ARG A 284 -4.74 -17.87 -8.71
CA ARG A 284 -5.84 -18.35 -9.56
C ARG A 284 -6.37 -17.24 -10.45
N LEU A 285 -6.61 -16.05 -9.88
CA LEU A 285 -7.11 -14.90 -10.63
C LEU A 285 -6.15 -14.49 -11.76
N LYS A 286 -4.83 -14.49 -11.52
CA LYS A 286 -3.80 -14.16 -12.51
C LYS A 286 -3.90 -15.02 -13.77
N GLY A 287 -4.25 -16.30 -13.63
CA GLY A 287 -4.46 -17.22 -14.76
C GLY A 287 -5.81 -17.06 -15.46
N GLU A 288 -6.76 -16.36 -14.85
CA GLU A 288 -8.16 -16.27 -15.29
C GLU A 288 -8.55 -14.95 -15.94
N ILE A 289 -7.70 -13.93 -15.85
CA ILE A 289 -7.98 -12.59 -16.41
C ILE A 289 -6.87 -12.15 -17.38
N PRO A 290 -7.22 -11.42 -18.45
CA PRO A 290 -6.24 -10.79 -19.34
C PRO A 290 -5.43 -9.71 -18.63
N ASP A 291 -4.20 -9.50 -19.11
CA ASP A 291 -3.29 -8.49 -18.58
C ASP A 291 -3.54 -7.12 -19.23
N TRP A 292 -4.57 -6.43 -18.72
CA TRP A 292 -4.91 -5.08 -19.16
C TRP A 292 -4.06 -4.02 -18.47
N THR A 293 -3.76 -2.95 -19.18
CA THR A 293 -3.10 -1.74 -18.67
C THR A 293 -3.83 -0.52 -19.24
N LYS A 294 -4.03 0.52 -18.43
CA LYS A 294 -4.49 1.82 -18.92
C LYS A 294 -3.28 2.71 -19.20
N ASP A 295 -3.30 3.39 -20.33
CA ASP A 295 -2.37 4.47 -20.62
C ASP A 295 -2.93 5.78 -20.07
N ASN A 296 -2.27 6.31 -19.03
CA ASN A 296 -2.75 7.52 -18.35
C ASN A 296 -2.64 8.79 -19.22
N THR A 297 -1.85 8.77 -20.31
CA THR A 297 -1.69 9.92 -21.21
C THR A 297 -2.77 9.94 -22.29
N THR A 298 -3.08 8.79 -22.87
CA THR A 298 -4.07 8.67 -23.97
C THR A 298 -5.46 8.29 -23.48
N GLY A 299 -5.57 7.68 -22.30
CA GLY A 299 -6.81 7.07 -21.80
C GLY A 299 -7.11 5.69 -22.39
N ASP A 300 -6.27 5.19 -23.30
CA ASP A 300 -6.46 3.92 -23.97
C ASP A 300 -6.18 2.73 -23.06
N TYR A 301 -6.79 1.59 -23.35
CA TYR A 301 -6.49 0.33 -22.69
C TYR A 301 -5.72 -0.61 -23.61
N PHE A 302 -4.71 -1.27 -23.08
CA PHE A 302 -3.88 -2.23 -23.81
C PHE A 302 -3.87 -3.58 -23.10
N CYS A 303 -4.10 -4.64 -23.85
CA CYS A 303 -3.84 -6.02 -23.42
C CYS A 303 -2.60 -6.51 -24.16
N LYS A 304 -1.49 -6.68 -23.42
CA LYS A 304 -0.18 -7.01 -24.01
C LYS A 304 -0.19 -8.38 -24.68
N GLU A 305 -0.80 -9.36 -24.05
CA GLU A 305 -1.02 -10.68 -24.61
C GLU A 305 -2.10 -11.45 -23.83
N TRP A 306 -3.08 -11.98 -24.55
CA TRP A 306 -4.03 -12.93 -24.01
C TRP A 306 -4.56 -13.86 -25.09
N LYS A 307 -4.51 -15.17 -24.84
CA LYS A 307 -4.82 -16.23 -25.82
C LYS A 307 -4.10 -15.99 -27.17
N LYS A 308 -2.83 -15.61 -27.13
CA LYS A 308 -1.95 -15.29 -28.27
C LYS A 308 -2.34 -14.03 -29.07
N ASN A 309 -3.19 -13.16 -28.51
CA ASN A 309 -3.65 -11.95 -29.16
C ASN A 309 -3.31 -10.72 -28.33
N LYS A 310 -3.12 -9.58 -29.00
CA LYS A 310 -2.97 -8.27 -28.37
C LYS A 310 -4.19 -7.44 -28.67
N TYR A 311 -4.61 -6.61 -27.71
CA TYR A 311 -5.79 -5.77 -27.89
C TYR A 311 -5.50 -4.34 -27.47
N ARG A 312 -6.16 -3.40 -28.15
CA ARG A 312 -6.21 -1.98 -27.79
C ARG A 312 -7.66 -1.55 -27.78
N VAL A 313 -8.07 -0.82 -26.75
CA VAL A 313 -9.38 -0.20 -26.69
C VAL A 313 -9.20 1.30 -26.62
N VAL A 314 -9.86 1.98 -27.55
CA VAL A 314 -9.82 3.43 -27.69
C VAL A 314 -11.23 3.96 -27.46
N GLN A 315 -11.38 4.98 -26.65
CA GLN A 315 -12.65 5.68 -26.51
C GLN A 315 -12.79 6.70 -27.64
N VAL A 316 -13.89 6.61 -28.40
CA VAL A 316 -14.23 7.54 -29.48
C VAL A 316 -15.65 8.01 -29.25
N ASP A 317 -15.81 9.30 -28.99
CA ASP A 317 -17.08 9.91 -28.57
C ASP A 317 -17.65 9.20 -27.32
N THR A 318 -18.82 8.56 -27.46
CA THR A 318 -19.51 7.82 -26.40
C THR A 318 -19.29 6.31 -26.44
N GLU A 319 -18.54 5.80 -27.42
CA GLU A 319 -18.30 4.37 -27.62
C GLU A 319 -16.83 3.98 -27.42
N PHE A 320 -16.61 2.70 -27.11
CA PHE A 320 -15.28 2.09 -27.05
C PHE A 320 -15.06 1.23 -28.29
N LYS A 321 -14.03 1.53 -29.08
CA LYS A 321 -13.63 0.72 -30.23
C LYS A 321 -12.54 -0.25 -29.82
N ILE A 322 -12.76 -1.55 -30.08
CA ILE A 322 -11.86 -2.62 -29.70
C ILE A 322 -11.09 -3.08 -30.93
N TYR A 323 -9.78 -2.95 -30.87
CA TYR A 323 -8.85 -3.34 -31.91
C TYR A 323 -8.06 -4.55 -31.48
N LYS A 324 -7.96 -5.52 -32.39
CA LYS A 324 -7.04 -6.65 -32.27
C LYS A 324 -5.77 -6.33 -33.04
N HIS A 325 -4.64 -6.35 -32.36
CA HIS A 325 -3.32 -6.14 -32.94
C HIS A 325 -2.64 -7.48 -33.22
N SER A 326 -2.14 -7.60 -34.45
CA SER A 326 -1.13 -8.58 -34.84
C SER A 326 0.17 -7.85 -35.19
N VAL A 327 1.27 -8.56 -35.36
CA VAL A 327 2.57 -7.98 -35.76
C VAL A 327 2.47 -7.15 -37.05
N LEU A 328 1.51 -7.46 -37.92
CA LEU A 328 1.41 -6.88 -39.27
C LEU A 328 0.21 -5.94 -39.49
N ARG A 329 -0.86 -6.05 -38.68
CA ARG A 329 -2.11 -5.30 -38.88
C ARG A 329 -2.86 -5.05 -37.56
N SER A 330 -3.52 -3.90 -37.48
CA SER A 330 -4.59 -3.63 -36.53
C SER A 330 -5.94 -3.76 -37.24
N ARG A 331 -6.89 -4.48 -36.64
CA ARG A 331 -8.26 -4.60 -37.15
C ARG A 331 -9.24 -4.34 -36.02
N GLN A 332 -10.22 -3.47 -36.27
CA GLN A 332 -11.36 -3.32 -35.37
C GLN A 332 -12.17 -4.62 -35.37
N VAL A 333 -12.42 -5.16 -34.18
CA VAL A 333 -13.11 -6.44 -34.00
C VAL A 333 -14.48 -6.28 -33.35
N SER A 334 -14.71 -5.21 -32.59
CA SER A 334 -15.99 -4.93 -31.95
C SER A 334 -16.07 -3.48 -31.44
N ASN A 335 -17.27 -3.08 -31.03
CA ASN A 335 -17.54 -1.86 -30.27
C ASN A 335 -18.20 -2.23 -28.94
N ALA A 336 -18.01 -1.40 -27.92
CA ALA A 336 -18.79 -1.41 -26.70
C ALA A 336 -19.42 -0.04 -26.47
N SER A 337 -20.73 -0.02 -26.28
CA SER A 337 -21.55 1.18 -26.07
C SER A 337 -21.58 1.64 -24.62
N SER A 338 -21.03 0.83 -23.70
CA SER A 338 -21.00 1.13 -22.27
C SER A 338 -19.81 0.47 -21.58
N THR A 339 -19.46 0.99 -20.39
CA THR A 339 -18.43 0.38 -19.52
C THR A 339 -18.83 -1.02 -19.03
N VAL A 340 -20.12 -1.29 -18.87
CA VAL A 340 -20.66 -2.61 -18.50
C VAL A 340 -20.41 -3.63 -19.62
N GLU A 341 -20.64 -3.22 -20.86
CA GLU A 341 -20.34 -4.05 -22.03
C GLU A 341 -18.83 -4.28 -22.18
N LEU A 342 -18.02 -3.22 -22.00
CA LEU A 342 -16.56 -3.32 -22.04
C LEU A 342 -16.00 -4.26 -20.95
N ASN A 343 -16.59 -4.28 -19.76
CA ASN A 343 -16.19 -5.18 -18.68
C ASN A 343 -16.34 -6.66 -19.06
N LYS A 344 -17.41 -7.02 -19.81
CA LYS A 344 -17.58 -8.39 -20.33
C LYS A 344 -16.47 -8.77 -21.30
N TYR A 345 -16.05 -7.82 -22.15
CA TYR A 345 -14.91 -8.01 -23.05
C TYR A 345 -13.61 -8.21 -22.28
N PHE A 346 -13.32 -7.35 -21.31
CA PHE A 346 -12.10 -7.44 -20.50
C PHE A 346 -11.99 -8.70 -19.65
N GLN A 347 -13.07 -9.48 -19.49
CA GLN A 347 -13.04 -10.79 -18.84
C GLN A 347 -12.77 -11.97 -19.79
N THR A 348 -13.13 -11.84 -21.06
CA THR A 348 -13.33 -13.00 -21.96
C THR A 348 -12.39 -13.01 -23.15
N ILE A 349 -12.18 -11.83 -23.74
CA ILE A 349 -11.30 -11.60 -24.89
C ILE A 349 -9.87 -11.85 -24.52
#